data_AF-K0VEG7-F1
#
_entry.id   AF-K0VEG7-F1
#
_cell.length_a   1.000
_cell.length_b   1.000
_cell.length_c   1.000
_cell.angle_alpha   90.00
_cell.angle_beta   90.00
_cell.angle_gamma   90.00
#
_symmetry.space_group_name_H-M   'P 1'
#
loop_
_entity.id
_entity.type
_entity.pdbx_description
1 polymer ?
#
loop_
_entity_poly.entity_id
_entity_poly.type
_entity_poly.pdbx_seq_one_letter_code
_entity_poly.pdbx_strand_id
1 'polypeptide(L)'
;MWFFVFTAVVYYLQHIPGIDAVLMILLASMWPIIAINLGFAGIAIEATSGTISRAWLCLPLLYFGGNLVLAGISHYQLWQLERRVEAANTVQSLPFPSGGALVVDSTQPGIGGLPEGLIGRYDIPVVYQISDAPKGAFSWKITAGSLCQTRYPKNGAVFGYLENHKLIHGMCTYRREEAPPRDAVKLAASAPIAHESFFLPYEEQRITITDGRDRSIELIYAQARPLTWFPMPFGGCFRGPGDAKSACIFEPLRVFVTPAIGPIGNTTDLVASTLNLTPSRASTRRQRIEAEAIPAVLRPALPF
;
A
#
# COMPACT_ATOMS: atom_id res chain seq x y z
N MET A 1 -12.61 36.07 10.89
CA MET A 1 -11.86 35.96 12.18
C MET A 1 -12.34 34.82 13.09
N TRP A 2 -13.65 34.63 13.27
CA TRP A 2 -14.22 33.61 14.17
C TRP A 2 -13.76 32.16 13.94
N PHE A 3 -13.56 31.73 12.69
CA PHE A 3 -13.08 30.37 12.42
C PHE A 3 -11.67 30.09 12.97
N PHE A 4 -10.78 31.08 12.96
CA PHE A 4 -9.44 30.94 13.55
C PHE A 4 -9.51 30.85 15.07
N VAL A 5 -10.35 31.68 15.69
CA VAL A 5 -10.61 31.65 17.15
C VAL A 5 -11.18 30.29 17.54
N PHE A 6 -12.18 29.80 16.80
CA PHE A 6 -12.76 28.47 17.02
C PHE A 6 -11.69 27.37 16.96
N THR A 7 -10.83 27.40 15.94
CA THR A 7 -9.75 26.42 15.79
C THR A 7 -8.78 26.46 16.97
N ALA A 8 -8.37 27.66 17.40
CA ALA A 8 -7.49 27.84 18.55
C ALA A 8 -8.12 27.31 19.84
N VAL A 9 -9.38 27.65 20.11
CA VAL A 9 -10.12 27.17 21.29
C VAL A 9 -10.20 25.65 21.30
N VAL A 10 -10.60 25.03 20.18
CA VAL A 10 -10.70 23.57 20.08
C VAL A 10 -9.34 22.91 20.30
N TYR A 11 -8.26 23.45 19.72
CA TYR A 11 -6.91 22.93 19.92
C TYR A 11 -6.46 23.00 21.39
N TYR A 12 -6.73 24.12 22.09
CA TYR A 12 -6.43 24.22 23.52
C TYR A 12 -7.28 23.29 24.37
N LEU A 13 -8.56 23.09 24.02
CA LEU A 13 -9.43 22.14 24.73
C LEU A 13 -8.93 20.69 24.62
N GLN A 14 -8.27 20.32 23.53
CA GLN A 14 -7.64 19.00 23.38
C GLN A 14 -6.44 18.76 24.32
N HIS A 15 -5.92 19.79 24.98
CA HIS A 15 -4.87 19.60 25.99
C HIS A 15 -5.43 19.17 27.36
N ILE A 16 -6.74 19.23 27.55
CA ILE A 16 -7.40 18.85 28.81
C ILE A 16 -7.72 17.35 28.76
N PRO A 17 -7.17 16.53 29.68
CA PRO A 17 -7.46 15.10 29.73
C PRO A 17 -8.96 14.82 29.86
N GLY A 18 -9.47 13.87 29.07
CA GLY A 18 -10.88 13.48 29.02
C GLY A 18 -11.66 14.21 27.93
N ILE A 19 -11.41 15.51 27.74
CA ILE A 19 -11.98 16.28 26.63
C ILE A 19 -11.35 15.84 25.31
N ASP A 20 -10.06 15.54 25.31
CA ASP A 20 -9.32 15.01 24.16
C ASP A 20 -9.97 13.76 23.56
N ALA A 21 -10.41 12.80 24.38
CA ALA A 21 -11.08 11.59 23.92
C ALA A 21 -12.43 11.88 23.24
N VAL A 22 -13.24 12.77 23.82
CA VAL A 22 -14.53 13.18 23.21
C VAL A 22 -14.31 13.92 21.90
N LEU A 23 -13.34 14.84 21.88
CA LEU A 23 -12.97 15.60 20.69
C LEU A 23 -12.38 14.70 19.60
N MET A 24 -11.63 13.66 19.96
CA MET A 24 -11.14 12.66 19.01
C MET A 24 -12.30 11.90 18.35
N ILE A 25 -13.32 11.50 19.11
CA ILE A 25 -14.54 10.86 18.57
C ILE A 25 -15.28 11.83 17.61
N LEU A 26 -15.28 13.12 17.91
CA LEU A 26 -15.87 14.16 17.07
C LEU A 26 -14.99 14.60 15.89
N LEU A 27 -13.84 13.92 15.66
CA LEU A 27 -12.87 14.25 14.62
C LEU A 27 -12.38 15.70 14.70
N ALA A 28 -12.28 16.25 15.91
CA ALA A 28 -11.82 17.62 16.13
C ALA A 28 -10.46 17.90 15.50
N SER A 29 -9.60 16.88 15.37
CA SER A 29 -8.31 17.03 14.70
C SER A 29 -8.40 17.35 13.21
N MET A 30 -9.52 17.02 12.55
CA MET A 30 -9.82 17.37 11.15
C MET A 30 -10.43 18.76 11.01
N TRP A 31 -11.00 19.34 12.07
CA TRP A 31 -11.70 20.62 12.00
C TRP A 31 -10.82 21.79 11.52
N PRO A 32 -9.52 21.88 11.86
CA PRO A 32 -8.64 22.92 11.33
C PRO A 32 -8.62 22.97 9.79
N ILE A 33 -8.75 21.82 9.12
CA ILE A 33 -8.82 21.75 7.65
C ILE A 33 -9.97 22.61 7.13
N ILE A 34 -11.15 22.51 7.74
CA ILE A 34 -12.33 23.25 7.30
C ILE A 34 -12.26 24.68 7.81
N ALA A 35 -12.04 24.87 9.11
CA ALA A 35 -12.13 26.17 9.76
C ALA A 35 -11.06 27.16 9.28
N ILE A 36 -9.79 26.75 9.15
CA ILE A 36 -8.72 27.63 8.69
C ILE A 36 -8.95 28.03 7.22
N ASN A 37 -9.28 27.08 6.35
CA ASN A 37 -9.56 27.37 4.94
C ASN A 37 -10.79 28.28 4.77
N LEU A 38 -11.87 28.05 5.53
CA LEU A 38 -13.04 28.96 5.55
C LEU A 38 -12.69 30.34 6.13
N GLY A 39 -11.82 30.39 7.13
CA GLY A 39 -11.31 31.63 7.71
C GLY A 39 -10.59 32.49 6.66
N PHE A 40 -9.71 31.89 5.86
CA PHE A 40 -9.01 32.59 4.78
C PHE A 40 -9.93 32.96 3.62
N ALA A 41 -10.88 32.09 3.26
CA ALA A 41 -11.90 32.42 2.25
C ALA A 41 -12.74 33.63 2.69
N GLY A 42 -13.15 33.67 3.97
CA GLY A 42 -13.88 34.81 4.55
C GLY A 42 -13.08 36.11 4.46
N ILE A 43 -11.78 36.09 4.82
CA ILE A 43 -10.89 37.26 4.68
C ILE A 43 -10.85 37.73 3.22
N ALA A 44 -10.73 36.81 2.26
CA ALA A 44 -10.68 37.16 0.85
C ALA A 44 -12.00 37.80 0.35
N ILE A 45 -13.14 37.26 0.78
CA ILE A 45 -14.47 37.80 0.44
C ILE A 45 -14.63 39.21 1.03
N GLU A 46 -14.35 39.39 2.32
CA GLU A 46 -14.48 40.70 3.00
C GLU A 46 -13.52 41.76 2.42
N ALA A 47 -12.31 41.36 2.01
CA ALA A 47 -11.35 42.28 1.41
C ALA A 47 -11.72 42.65 -0.04
N THR A 48 -12.32 41.74 -0.79
CA THR A 48 -12.78 42.00 -2.17
C THR A 48 -14.08 42.78 -2.22
N SER A 49 -14.99 42.59 -1.25
CA SER A 49 -16.20 43.40 -1.09
C SER A 49 -15.93 44.83 -0.59
N GLY A 50 -14.71 45.13 -0.14
CA GLY A 50 -14.32 46.43 0.42
C GLY A 50 -14.76 46.63 1.87
N THR A 51 -15.21 45.57 2.56
CA THR A 51 -15.57 45.61 3.99
C THR A 51 -14.33 45.80 4.87
N ILE A 52 -13.18 45.28 4.43
CA ILE A 52 -11.87 45.50 5.05
C ILE A 52 -10.84 45.96 4.00
N SER A 53 -9.67 46.42 4.46
CA SER A 53 -8.58 46.81 3.56
C SER A 53 -8.15 45.66 2.65
N ARG A 54 -7.95 45.95 1.35
CA ARG A 54 -7.43 44.98 0.36
C ARG A 54 -6.06 44.40 0.72
N ALA A 55 -5.28 45.08 1.57
CA ALA A 55 -4.01 44.56 2.07
C ALA A 55 -4.17 43.21 2.78
N TRP A 56 -5.34 42.92 3.36
CA TRP A 56 -5.64 41.63 3.99
C TRP A 56 -5.62 40.44 3.02
N LEU A 57 -5.70 40.68 1.70
CA LEU A 57 -5.51 39.63 0.68
C LEU A 57 -4.11 39.02 0.70
N CYS A 58 -3.11 39.70 1.29
CA CYS A 58 -1.77 39.14 1.43
C CYS A 58 -1.79 37.85 2.27
N LEU A 59 -2.65 37.74 3.28
CA LEU A 59 -2.71 36.56 4.14
C LEU A 59 -3.19 35.29 3.41
N PRO A 60 -4.36 35.24 2.77
CA PRO A 60 -4.75 34.07 1.98
C PRO A 60 -3.77 33.81 0.83
N LEU A 61 -3.22 34.86 0.20
CA LEU A 61 -2.22 34.69 -0.87
C LEU A 61 -0.96 33.98 -0.36
N LEU A 62 -0.41 34.39 0.79
CA LEU A 62 0.75 33.73 1.40
C LEU A 62 0.42 32.32 1.86
N TYR A 63 -0.77 32.08 2.41
CA TYR A 63 -1.19 30.76 2.88
C TYR A 63 -1.35 29.75 1.73
N PHE A 64 -2.17 30.08 0.72
CA PHE A 64 -2.40 29.19 -0.42
C PHE A 64 -1.20 29.16 -1.38
N GLY A 65 -0.60 30.31 -1.66
CA GLY A 65 0.59 30.41 -2.53
C GLY A 65 1.82 29.76 -1.91
N GLY A 66 2.05 29.95 -0.61
CA GLY A 66 3.10 29.26 0.13
C GLY A 66 2.92 27.74 0.09
N ASN A 67 1.70 27.24 0.37
CA ASN A 67 1.42 25.81 0.26
C ASN A 67 1.67 25.28 -1.16
N LEU A 68 1.26 26.00 -2.20
CA LEU A 68 1.48 25.61 -3.59
C LEU A 68 2.97 25.43 -3.89
N VAL A 69 3.82 26.35 -3.44
CA VAL A 69 5.28 26.26 -3.61
C VAL A 69 5.84 25.06 -2.83
N LEU A 70 5.44 24.89 -1.57
CA LEU A 70 5.91 23.78 -0.73
C LEU A 70 5.48 22.41 -1.30
N ALA A 71 4.25 22.29 -1.76
CA ALA A 71 3.74 21.10 -2.44
C ALA A 71 4.50 20.85 -3.75
N GLY A 72 4.78 21.89 -4.53
CA GLY A 72 5.61 21.79 -5.73
C GLY A 72 7.01 21.23 -5.46
N ILE A 73 7.69 21.73 -4.43
CA ILE A 73 9.00 21.22 -4.00
C ILE A 73 8.90 19.74 -3.58
N SER A 74 7.90 19.39 -2.78
CA SER A 74 7.66 18.02 -2.31
C SER A 74 7.42 17.05 -3.46
N HIS A 75 6.55 17.41 -4.40
CA HIS A 75 6.27 16.58 -5.59
C HIS A 75 7.47 16.48 -6.54
N TYR A 76 8.29 17.53 -6.64
CA TYR A 76 9.54 17.45 -7.39
C TYR A 76 10.53 16.47 -6.75
N GLN A 77 10.68 16.49 -5.42
CA GLN A 77 11.49 15.51 -4.69
C GLN A 77 10.95 14.09 -4.86
N LEU A 78 9.63 13.92 -4.89
CA LEU A 78 9.01 12.62 -5.13
C LEU A 78 9.37 12.09 -6.51
N TRP A 79 9.27 12.93 -7.53
CA TRP A 79 9.67 12.58 -8.89
C TRP A 79 11.17 12.19 -8.98
N GLN A 80 12.04 12.90 -8.27
CA GLN A 80 13.47 12.54 -8.20
C GLN A 80 13.67 11.17 -7.51
N LEU A 81 12.95 10.90 -6.43
CA LEU A 81 12.98 9.62 -5.73
C LEU A 81 12.51 8.48 -6.63
N GLU A 82 11.38 8.65 -7.32
CA GLU A 82 10.85 7.69 -8.29
C GLU A 82 11.87 7.37 -9.38
N ARG A 83 12.52 8.39 -9.97
CA ARG A 83 13.56 8.20 -10.98
C ARG A 83 14.77 7.44 -10.44
N ARG A 84 15.19 7.72 -9.20
CA ARG A 84 16.30 7.02 -8.56
C ARG A 84 15.97 5.54 -8.37
N VAL A 85 14.79 5.24 -7.85
CA VAL A 85 14.32 3.87 -7.58
C VAL A 85 14.11 3.11 -8.90
N GLU A 86 13.48 3.74 -9.89
CA GLU A 86 13.33 3.19 -11.24
C GLU A 86 14.70 2.85 -11.85
N ALA A 87 15.64 3.78 -11.86
CA ALA A 87 16.98 3.55 -12.39
C ALA A 87 17.69 2.39 -11.67
N ALA A 88 17.59 2.30 -10.34
CA ALA A 88 18.18 1.21 -9.56
C ALA A 88 17.57 -0.17 -9.89
N ASN A 89 16.27 -0.21 -10.19
CA ASN A 89 15.55 -1.45 -10.47
C ASN A 89 15.62 -1.89 -11.93
N THR A 90 15.76 -0.97 -12.89
CA THR A 90 15.76 -1.29 -14.34
C THR A 90 16.87 -2.26 -14.77
N VAL A 91 17.99 -2.30 -14.04
CA VAL A 91 19.11 -3.20 -14.31
C VAL A 91 18.95 -4.58 -13.69
N GLN A 92 17.92 -4.77 -12.86
CA GLN A 92 17.68 -6.00 -12.11
C GLN A 92 16.74 -6.90 -12.91
N SER A 93 17.18 -8.12 -13.20
CA SER A 93 16.33 -9.14 -13.81
C SER A 93 16.79 -10.52 -13.37
N LEU A 94 15.83 -11.34 -12.94
CA LEU A 94 16.08 -12.72 -12.55
C LEU A 94 14.94 -13.58 -13.11
N PRO A 95 15.13 -14.23 -14.28
CA PRO A 95 14.06 -14.98 -14.93
C PRO A 95 13.48 -16.07 -14.02
N PHE A 96 12.17 -16.06 -13.84
CA PHE A 96 11.48 -17.08 -13.07
C PHE A 96 11.45 -18.43 -13.82
N PRO A 97 11.80 -19.55 -13.18
CA PRO A 97 11.78 -20.85 -13.83
C PRO A 97 10.34 -21.28 -14.18
N SER A 98 10.14 -21.84 -15.38
CA SER A 98 8.85 -22.38 -15.79
C SER A 98 8.41 -23.50 -14.86
N GLY A 99 7.22 -23.40 -14.28
CA GLY A 99 6.74 -24.35 -13.27
C GLY A 99 7.36 -24.17 -11.87
N GLY A 100 8.17 -23.13 -11.66
CA GLY A 100 8.83 -22.85 -10.39
C GLY A 100 7.88 -22.48 -9.25
N ALA A 101 8.43 -22.47 -8.05
CA ALA A 101 7.79 -21.97 -6.85
C ALA A 101 8.42 -20.64 -6.41
N LEU A 102 7.58 -19.72 -5.93
CA LEU A 102 8.04 -18.49 -5.28
C LEU A 102 7.77 -18.57 -3.78
N VAL A 103 8.73 -18.18 -2.94
CA VAL A 103 8.57 -18.05 -1.49
C VAL A 103 8.67 -16.57 -1.15
N VAL A 104 7.68 -16.05 -0.45
CA VAL A 104 7.62 -14.67 0.01
C VAL A 104 7.69 -14.66 1.53
N ASP A 105 8.77 -14.07 2.05
CA ASP A 105 8.89 -13.75 3.46
C ASP A 105 8.05 -12.50 3.76
N SER A 106 6.93 -12.71 4.45
CA SER A 106 5.98 -11.65 4.85
C SER A 106 6.12 -11.25 6.31
N THR A 107 7.26 -11.57 6.96
CA THR A 107 7.54 -11.14 8.34
C THR A 107 7.78 -9.63 8.43
N GLN A 108 8.28 -9.02 7.35
CA GLN A 108 8.45 -7.57 7.28
C GLN A 108 7.18 -6.85 6.81
N PRO A 109 6.89 -5.65 7.35
CA PRO A 109 5.79 -4.82 6.87
C PRO A 109 6.01 -4.40 5.40
N GLY A 110 4.91 -4.17 4.68
CA GLY A 110 4.93 -3.71 3.28
C GLY A 110 4.82 -4.82 2.22
N ILE A 111 4.96 -6.09 2.61
CA ILE A 111 4.97 -7.25 1.66
C ILE A 111 3.77 -8.18 1.83
N GLY A 112 2.94 -7.99 2.85
CA GLY A 112 1.89 -8.93 3.24
C GLY A 112 0.85 -9.28 2.16
N GLY A 113 0.55 -8.39 1.21
CA GLY A 113 -0.39 -8.64 0.10
C GLY A 113 0.28 -9.09 -1.21
N LEU A 114 1.59 -9.27 -1.20
CA LEU A 114 2.37 -9.66 -2.38
C LEU A 114 2.00 -11.08 -2.87
N PRO A 115 1.87 -12.11 -2.00
CA PRO A 115 1.53 -13.46 -2.45
C PRO A 115 0.22 -13.53 -3.22
N GLU A 116 -0.83 -12.91 -2.67
CA GLU A 116 -2.17 -12.86 -3.27
C GLU A 116 -2.17 -12.05 -4.57
N GLY A 117 -1.45 -10.94 -4.59
CA GLY A 117 -1.29 -10.11 -5.80
C GLY A 117 -0.58 -10.86 -6.93
N LEU A 118 0.48 -11.61 -6.60
CA LEU A 118 1.30 -12.35 -7.56
C LEU A 118 0.57 -13.55 -8.12
N ILE A 119 0.08 -14.45 -7.25
CA ILE A 119 -0.70 -15.61 -7.69
C ILE A 119 -1.95 -15.13 -8.45
N GLY A 120 -2.53 -14.00 -8.04
CA GLY A 120 -3.79 -13.55 -8.59
C GLY A 120 -3.70 -12.88 -9.95
N ARG A 121 -2.54 -12.37 -10.37
CA ARG A 121 -2.39 -11.59 -11.62
C ARG A 121 -1.40 -12.18 -12.63
N TYR A 122 -0.50 -13.06 -12.18
CA TYR A 122 0.59 -13.57 -13.00
C TYR A 122 0.52 -15.09 -13.15
N ASP A 123 1.20 -15.62 -14.17
CA ASP A 123 1.31 -17.06 -14.43
C ASP A 123 2.35 -17.70 -13.49
N ILE A 124 2.00 -17.82 -12.21
CA ILE A 124 2.78 -18.53 -11.20
C ILE A 124 1.97 -19.73 -10.71
N PRO A 125 2.53 -20.95 -10.69
CA PRO A 125 1.81 -22.13 -10.21
C PRO A 125 1.50 -22.08 -8.70
N VAL A 126 2.47 -21.64 -7.91
CA VAL A 126 2.38 -21.61 -6.45
C VAL A 126 3.22 -20.48 -5.86
N VAL A 127 2.64 -19.79 -4.88
CA VAL A 127 3.38 -18.84 -4.04
C VAL A 127 3.29 -19.29 -2.59
N TYR A 128 4.44 -19.51 -1.95
CA TYR A 128 4.54 -19.79 -0.53
C TYR A 128 4.69 -18.48 0.24
N GLN A 129 4.05 -18.39 1.38
CA GLN A 129 4.12 -17.25 2.30
C GLN A 129 4.66 -17.74 3.64
N ILE A 130 5.79 -17.17 4.06
CA ILE A 130 6.31 -17.31 5.41
C ILE A 130 5.77 -16.13 6.21
N SER A 131 5.18 -16.40 7.38
CA SER A 131 4.71 -15.37 8.31
C SER A 131 5.12 -15.74 9.74
N ASP A 132 5.14 -14.74 10.64
CA ASP A 132 5.48 -14.93 12.05
C ASP A 132 4.44 -15.75 12.83
N ALA A 133 3.38 -16.23 12.18
CA ALA A 133 2.39 -17.08 12.79
C ALA A 133 2.99 -18.45 13.18
N PRO A 134 2.56 -19.06 14.29
CA PRO A 134 3.12 -20.32 14.81
C PRO A 134 2.91 -21.56 13.90
N LYS A 135 2.29 -21.38 12.73
CA LYS A 135 1.85 -22.45 11.81
C LYS A 135 2.75 -22.62 10.58
N GLY A 136 3.95 -22.03 10.56
CA GLY A 136 4.92 -22.23 9.48
C GLY A 136 4.51 -21.57 8.14
N ALA A 137 4.96 -22.17 7.03
CA ALA A 137 4.75 -21.63 5.68
C ALA A 137 3.42 -22.11 5.05
N PHE A 138 2.76 -21.21 4.33
CA PHE A 138 1.51 -21.49 3.60
C PHE A 138 1.71 -21.42 2.10
N SER A 139 1.19 -22.38 1.36
CA SER A 139 1.09 -22.32 -0.10
C SER A 139 -0.23 -21.67 -0.54
N TRP A 140 -0.14 -20.79 -1.52
CA TRP A 140 -1.24 -20.20 -2.26
C TRP A 140 -1.25 -20.80 -3.66
N LYS A 141 -2.38 -21.42 -4.02
CA LYS A 141 -2.59 -22.08 -5.32
C LYS A 141 -3.94 -21.68 -5.90
N ILE A 142 -4.01 -21.57 -7.22
CA ILE A 142 -5.28 -21.38 -7.92
C ILE A 142 -5.88 -22.75 -8.23
N THR A 143 -7.20 -22.89 -8.04
CA THR A 143 -7.95 -24.05 -8.49
C THR A 143 -9.22 -23.62 -9.20
N ALA A 144 -9.83 -24.56 -9.93
CA ALA A 144 -11.12 -24.40 -10.58
C ALA A 144 -12.10 -25.53 -10.21
N GLY A 145 -13.37 -25.36 -10.56
CA GLY A 145 -14.39 -26.40 -10.47
C GLY A 145 -14.96 -26.63 -9.06
N SER A 146 -15.22 -27.90 -8.73
CA SER A 146 -15.94 -28.32 -7.51
C SER A 146 -15.24 -27.95 -6.20
N LEU A 147 -13.91 -27.85 -6.22
CA LEU A 147 -13.10 -27.38 -5.09
C LEU A 147 -13.39 -25.92 -4.72
N CYS A 148 -13.80 -25.10 -5.69
CA CYS A 148 -14.19 -23.70 -5.44
C CYS A 148 -15.67 -23.55 -5.07
N GLN A 149 -16.49 -24.56 -5.31
CA GLN A 149 -17.90 -24.56 -4.91
C GLN A 149 -18.08 -24.94 -3.44
N THR A 150 -17.07 -25.55 -2.82
CA THR A 150 -17.09 -25.87 -1.39
C THR A 150 -16.86 -24.60 -0.58
N ARG A 151 -17.92 -24.14 0.11
CA ARG A 151 -17.99 -22.81 0.76
C ARG A 151 -16.90 -22.54 1.80
N TYR A 152 -16.28 -23.59 2.34
CA TYR A 152 -15.13 -23.56 3.23
C TYR A 152 -14.38 -24.90 3.13
N PRO A 153 -13.24 -25.00 2.42
CA PRO A 153 -12.36 -26.14 2.64
C PRO A 153 -11.97 -26.09 4.13
N LYS A 154 -12.15 -27.21 4.86
CA LYS A 154 -11.90 -27.30 6.31
C LYS A 154 -10.52 -26.77 6.76
N ASN A 155 -9.59 -26.55 5.82
CA ASN A 155 -8.19 -26.20 6.05
C ASN A 155 -7.71 -24.93 5.28
N GLY A 156 -8.58 -24.07 4.73
CA GLY A 156 -8.11 -22.94 3.91
C GLY A 156 -9.09 -21.78 3.72
N ALA A 157 -8.53 -20.59 3.42
CA ALA A 157 -9.29 -19.43 2.97
C ALA A 157 -9.48 -19.51 1.44
N VAL A 158 -10.66 -19.12 0.96
CA VAL A 158 -11.04 -19.14 -0.46
C VAL A 158 -11.43 -17.73 -0.91
N PHE A 159 -10.73 -17.20 -1.90
CA PHE A 159 -11.05 -15.90 -2.51
C PHE A 159 -11.38 -16.07 -3.99
N GLY A 160 -12.42 -15.36 -4.44
CA GLY A 160 -12.85 -15.35 -5.84
C GLY A 160 -12.09 -14.33 -6.69
N TYR A 161 -12.11 -14.54 -8.00
CA TYR A 161 -11.40 -13.68 -8.96
C TYR A 161 -12.34 -12.72 -9.68
N LEU A 162 -11.92 -11.47 -9.82
CA LEU A 162 -12.59 -10.47 -10.65
C LEU A 162 -11.78 -10.23 -11.93
N GLU A 163 -12.47 -10.20 -13.07
CA GLU A 163 -11.93 -9.78 -14.35
C GLU A 163 -12.90 -8.77 -14.97
N ASN A 164 -12.43 -7.57 -15.30
CA ASN A 164 -13.28 -6.47 -15.78
C ASN A 164 -14.49 -6.21 -14.87
N HIS A 165 -14.28 -6.19 -13.55
CA HIS A 165 -15.33 -6.04 -12.52
C HIS A 165 -16.39 -7.15 -12.48
N LYS A 166 -16.16 -8.27 -13.16
CA LYS A 166 -17.04 -9.44 -13.14
C LYS A 166 -16.39 -10.61 -12.44
N LEU A 167 -17.16 -11.31 -11.60
CA LEU A 167 -16.69 -12.51 -10.92
C LEU A 167 -16.50 -13.65 -11.92
N ILE A 168 -15.31 -14.25 -11.90
CA ILE A 168 -15.02 -15.48 -12.64
C ILE A 168 -15.54 -16.66 -11.82
N HIS A 169 -16.71 -17.16 -12.19
CA HIS A 169 -17.33 -18.30 -11.52
C HIS A 169 -16.46 -19.56 -11.62
N GLY A 170 -16.44 -20.32 -10.52
CA GLY A 170 -15.76 -21.61 -10.46
C GLY A 170 -14.24 -21.53 -10.41
N MET A 171 -13.66 -20.37 -10.10
CA MET A 171 -12.22 -20.18 -9.92
C MET A 171 -11.95 -19.51 -8.57
N CYS A 172 -10.94 -19.99 -7.86
CA CYS A 172 -10.61 -19.48 -6.54
C CYS A 172 -9.17 -19.77 -6.17
N THR A 173 -8.62 -18.97 -5.25
CA THR A 173 -7.37 -19.29 -4.57
C THR A 173 -7.69 -20.10 -3.34
N TYR A 174 -6.90 -21.14 -3.06
CA TYR A 174 -6.93 -21.80 -1.76
C TYR A 174 -5.56 -21.72 -1.11
N ARG A 175 -5.58 -21.64 0.23
CA ARG A 175 -4.39 -21.62 1.07
C ARG A 175 -4.26 -22.94 1.81
N ARG A 176 -3.07 -23.56 1.79
CA ARG A 176 -2.77 -24.81 2.53
C ARG A 176 -1.39 -24.73 3.18
N GLU A 177 -1.27 -25.23 4.40
CA GLU A 177 0.03 -25.43 5.06
C GLU A 177 0.85 -26.48 4.30
N GLU A 178 2.02 -26.06 3.80
CA GLU A 178 2.88 -26.87 2.95
C GLU A 178 4.30 -26.30 3.01
N ALA A 179 5.30 -27.16 3.22
CA ALA A 179 6.70 -26.74 3.26
C ALA A 179 7.16 -26.32 1.84
N PRO A 180 7.88 -25.19 1.69
CA PRO A 180 8.37 -24.75 0.40
C PRO A 180 9.50 -25.67 -0.11
N PRO A 181 9.59 -25.89 -1.43
CA PRO A 181 10.70 -26.65 -2.01
C PRO A 181 12.02 -25.89 -1.87
N ARG A 182 13.14 -26.61 -1.82
CA ARG A 182 14.46 -26.03 -1.53
C ARG A 182 14.98 -25.11 -2.64
N ASP A 183 14.60 -25.41 -3.87
CA ASP A 183 14.98 -24.74 -5.11
C ASP A 183 14.01 -23.61 -5.51
N ALA A 184 13.06 -23.27 -4.63
CA ALA A 184 12.16 -22.15 -4.87
C ALA A 184 12.91 -20.81 -4.93
N VAL A 185 12.41 -19.91 -5.76
CA VAL A 185 12.85 -18.51 -5.74
C VAL A 185 12.37 -17.89 -4.43
N LYS A 186 13.26 -17.29 -3.67
CA LYS A 186 12.96 -16.68 -2.36
C LYS A 186 12.96 -15.17 -2.49
N LEU A 187 11.97 -14.54 -1.91
CA LEU A 187 11.84 -13.10 -1.80
C LEU A 187 11.78 -12.75 -0.32
N ALA A 188 12.71 -11.91 0.11
CA ALA A 188 12.73 -11.35 1.45
C ALA A 188 12.91 -9.85 1.36
N ALA A 189 12.48 -9.14 2.40
CA ALA A 189 12.81 -7.72 2.49
C ALA A 189 13.49 -7.37 3.78
N SER A 190 14.23 -6.27 3.72
CA SER A 190 14.79 -5.62 4.90
C SER A 190 13.70 -4.92 5.70
N ALA A 191 14.02 -4.54 6.94
CA ALA A 191 13.24 -3.51 7.63
C ALA A 191 13.25 -2.20 6.82
N PRO A 192 12.14 -1.44 6.82
CA PRO A 192 12.09 -0.13 6.19
C PRO A 192 12.98 0.87 6.94
N ILE A 193 13.72 1.68 6.18
CA ILE A 193 14.54 2.78 6.68
C ILE A 193 13.76 4.07 6.46
N ALA A 194 13.37 4.72 7.55
CA ALA A 194 12.67 5.99 7.51
C ALA A 194 13.66 7.14 7.25
N HIS A 195 13.32 7.98 6.29
CA HIS A 195 14.01 9.23 6.00
C HIS A 195 13.10 10.39 6.36
N GLU A 196 13.43 11.06 7.46
CA GLU A 196 12.70 12.24 7.91
C GLU A 196 13.09 13.46 7.08
N SER A 197 12.11 14.10 6.48
CA SER A 197 12.28 15.36 5.76
C SER A 197 11.00 16.17 5.88
N PHE A 198 11.15 17.47 6.08
CA PHE A 198 10.01 18.37 6.12
C PHE A 198 9.25 18.37 4.80
N PHE A 199 9.94 18.30 3.65
CA PHE A 199 9.28 18.39 2.34
C PHE A 199 8.77 17.04 1.85
N LEU A 200 9.52 15.97 2.04
CA LEU A 200 9.16 14.63 1.57
C LEU A 200 9.74 13.55 2.48
N PRO A 201 9.02 13.14 3.53
CA PRO A 201 9.37 11.98 4.29
C PRO A 201 9.04 10.75 3.46
N TYR A 202 9.94 9.78 3.51
CA TYR A 202 9.78 8.52 2.80
C TYR A 202 10.42 7.38 3.57
N GLU A 203 9.94 6.18 3.31
CA GLU A 203 10.49 4.93 3.82
C GLU A 203 11.07 4.17 2.62
N GLU A 204 12.30 3.68 2.76
CA GLU A 204 12.97 2.86 1.75
C GLU A 204 13.20 1.45 2.29
N GLN A 205 12.91 0.45 1.48
CA GLN A 205 13.03 -0.96 1.81
C GLN A 205 13.74 -1.69 0.68
N ARG A 206 14.65 -2.59 1.02
CA ARG A 206 15.36 -3.44 0.06
C ARG A 206 14.66 -4.79 -0.03
N ILE A 207 14.31 -5.21 -1.23
CA ILE A 207 13.73 -6.52 -1.52
C ILE A 207 14.80 -7.36 -2.20
N THR A 208 15.25 -8.41 -1.53
CA THR A 208 16.20 -9.37 -2.08
C THR A 208 15.43 -10.53 -2.68
N ILE A 209 15.74 -10.85 -3.95
CA ILE A 209 15.20 -12.03 -4.63
C ILE A 209 16.36 -12.97 -4.93
N THR A 210 16.28 -14.20 -4.45
CA THR A 210 17.32 -15.22 -4.60
C THR A 210 16.75 -16.44 -5.32
N ASP A 211 17.40 -16.90 -6.39
CA ASP A 211 17.00 -18.14 -7.08
C ASP A 211 17.48 -19.40 -6.34
N GLY A 212 17.06 -20.58 -6.82
CA GLY A 212 17.51 -21.87 -6.30
C GLY A 212 19.00 -22.20 -6.55
N ARG A 213 19.76 -21.28 -7.15
CA ARG A 213 21.20 -21.38 -7.43
C ARG A 213 22.01 -20.30 -6.69
N ASP A 214 21.41 -19.70 -5.66
CA ASP A 214 21.98 -18.63 -4.84
C ASP A 214 22.37 -17.36 -5.60
N ARG A 215 21.83 -17.15 -6.81
CA ARG A 215 21.92 -15.84 -7.48
C ARG A 215 20.90 -14.92 -6.86
N SER A 216 21.37 -13.79 -6.34
CA SER A 216 20.53 -12.76 -5.78
C SER A 216 20.53 -11.51 -6.64
N ILE A 217 19.38 -10.87 -6.67
CA ILE A 217 19.21 -9.50 -7.13
C ILE A 217 18.55 -8.69 -6.02
N GLU A 218 18.74 -7.38 -6.07
CA GLU A 218 18.25 -6.48 -5.06
C GLU A 218 17.41 -5.38 -5.71
N LEU A 219 16.17 -5.27 -5.26
CA LEU A 219 15.24 -4.23 -5.66
C LEU A 219 15.10 -3.22 -4.54
N ILE A 220 14.91 -1.96 -4.93
CA ILE A 220 14.56 -0.88 -4.02
C ILE A 220 13.06 -0.65 -4.14
N TYR A 221 12.39 -0.65 -2.99
CA TYR A 221 11.02 -0.23 -2.83
C TYR A 221 10.98 1.00 -1.95
N ALA A 222 10.25 2.03 -2.35
CA ALA A 222 10.09 3.22 -1.54
C ALA A 222 8.63 3.66 -1.47
N GLN A 223 8.24 4.21 -0.33
CA GLN A 223 6.95 4.83 -0.11
C GLN A 223 7.16 6.22 0.46
N ALA A 224 6.50 7.22 -0.11
CA ALA A 224 6.67 8.61 0.29
C ALA A 224 5.32 9.25 0.62
N ARG A 225 5.36 10.33 1.41
CA ARG A 225 4.17 11.07 1.81
C ARG A 225 4.32 12.53 1.39
N PRO A 226 4.04 12.88 0.11
CA PRO A 226 4.18 14.25 -0.36
C PRO A 226 3.18 15.18 0.31
N LEU A 227 3.49 16.48 0.31
CA LEU A 227 2.58 17.53 0.72
C LEU A 227 1.40 17.63 -0.26
N THR A 228 0.21 17.91 0.26
CA THR A 228 -0.99 18.09 -0.56
C THR A 228 -1.00 19.43 -1.26
N TRP A 229 -1.48 19.47 -2.51
CA TRP A 229 -1.64 20.71 -3.28
C TRP A 229 -2.58 21.72 -2.61
N PHE A 230 -3.59 21.22 -1.90
CA PHE A 230 -4.48 22.02 -1.08
C PHE A 230 -3.99 22.04 0.38
N PRO A 231 -3.96 23.19 1.07
CA PRO A 231 -3.56 23.26 2.47
C PRO A 231 -4.51 22.45 3.35
N MET A 232 -3.97 21.43 4.02
CA MET A 232 -4.73 20.60 4.95
C MET A 232 -4.08 20.66 6.33
N PRO A 233 -4.22 21.76 7.09
CA PRO A 233 -3.68 21.82 8.45
C PRO A 233 -4.40 20.79 9.30
N PHE A 234 -3.63 19.94 9.96
CA PHE A 234 -4.12 18.93 10.89
C PHE A 234 -3.52 19.19 12.26
N GLY A 235 -4.38 19.22 13.28
CA GLY A 235 -3.99 19.61 14.62
C GLY A 235 -4.73 18.77 15.63
N GLY A 236 -4.02 17.89 16.33
CA GLY A 236 -4.65 16.90 17.21
C GLY A 236 -3.74 16.45 18.34
N CYS A 237 -4.32 16.19 19.51
CA CYS A 237 -3.67 15.43 20.57
C CYS A 237 -4.18 13.99 20.55
N PHE A 238 -3.25 13.03 20.53
CA PHE A 238 -3.54 11.61 20.52
C PHE A 238 -2.91 10.93 21.73
N ARG A 239 -3.62 10.00 22.36
CA ARG A 239 -3.11 9.20 23.46
C ARG A 239 -3.22 7.73 23.08
N GLY A 240 -2.08 7.07 22.90
CA GLY A 240 -2.05 5.63 22.64
C GLY A 240 -2.47 4.82 23.86
N PRO A 241 -2.91 3.57 23.67
CA PRO A 241 -3.17 2.66 24.78
C PRO A 241 -1.88 2.45 25.60
N GLY A 242 -1.91 2.84 26.87
CA GLY A 242 -0.75 2.73 27.77
C GLY A 242 0.14 3.97 27.86
N ASP A 243 -0.13 5.03 27.09
CA ASP A 243 0.69 6.24 27.10
C ASP A 243 0.36 7.15 28.30
N ALA A 244 1.42 7.53 29.04
CA ALA A 244 1.30 8.42 30.18
C ALA A 244 0.90 9.86 29.81
N LYS A 245 1.16 10.30 28.57
CA LYS A 245 0.87 11.66 28.07
C LYS A 245 0.32 11.63 26.66
N SER A 246 -0.55 12.59 26.33
CA SER A 246 -1.03 12.79 24.96
C SER A 246 0.08 13.45 24.12
N ALA A 247 0.31 12.93 22.91
CA ALA A 247 1.19 13.53 21.92
C ALA A 247 0.36 14.48 21.04
N CYS A 248 0.69 15.77 21.07
CA CYS A 248 0.01 16.79 20.28
C CYS A 248 0.84 17.16 19.05
N ILE A 249 0.22 17.14 17.88
CA ILE A 249 0.85 17.50 16.61
C ILE A 249 0.03 18.57 15.92
N PHE A 250 0.71 19.50 15.26
CA PHE A 250 0.09 20.46 14.35
C PHE A 250 0.94 20.55 13.09
N GLU A 251 0.54 19.86 12.04
CA GLU A 251 1.31 19.70 10.81
C GLU A 251 0.40 19.59 9.59
N PRO A 252 0.93 19.78 8.37
CA PRO A 252 0.17 19.50 7.16
C PRO A 252 -0.21 18.01 7.10
N LEU A 253 -1.50 17.72 6.94
CA LEU A 253 -2.01 16.38 6.84
C LEU A 253 -1.44 15.68 5.60
N ARG A 254 -0.86 14.50 5.81
CA ARG A 254 -0.34 13.63 4.76
C ARG A 254 -1.07 12.30 4.80
N VAL A 255 -2.25 12.25 4.19
CA VAL A 255 -3.14 11.09 4.23
C VAL A 255 -2.66 9.97 3.30
N PHE A 256 -2.02 10.33 2.18
CA PHE A 256 -1.74 9.41 1.11
C PHE A 256 -0.27 9.02 1.09
N VAL A 257 -0.03 7.73 1.33
CA VAL A 257 1.24 7.10 1.02
C VAL A 257 1.25 6.82 -0.47
N THR A 258 2.26 7.35 -1.17
CA THR A 258 2.46 7.16 -2.60
C THR A 258 3.67 6.25 -2.81
N PRO A 259 3.53 5.11 -3.51
CA PRO A 259 4.66 4.25 -3.82
C PRO A 259 5.58 4.97 -4.82
N ALA A 260 6.85 5.11 -4.48
CA ALA A 260 7.85 5.82 -5.28
C ALA A 260 8.68 4.84 -6.12
N ILE A 261 7.99 4.08 -6.99
CA ILE A 261 8.56 3.02 -7.84
C ILE A 261 8.37 3.33 -9.34
N GLY A 262 8.22 4.60 -9.69
CA GLY A 262 8.09 5.08 -11.06
C GLY A 262 6.76 4.67 -11.71
N PRO A 263 6.73 4.26 -12.99
CA PRO A 263 5.49 3.93 -13.70
C PRO A 263 4.81 2.66 -13.20
N ILE A 264 5.50 1.86 -12.39
CA ILE A 264 4.99 0.62 -11.82
C ILE A 264 4.09 0.98 -10.63
N GLY A 265 2.78 0.71 -10.72
CA GLY A 265 1.82 1.21 -9.73
C GLY A 265 1.82 0.49 -8.37
N ASN A 266 2.46 -0.68 -8.25
CA ASN A 266 2.50 -1.46 -7.00
C ASN A 266 3.68 -2.44 -6.95
N THR A 267 4.00 -2.90 -5.73
CA THR A 267 5.12 -3.82 -5.45
C THR A 267 5.00 -5.16 -6.18
N THR A 268 3.79 -5.68 -6.38
CA THR A 268 3.57 -6.93 -7.12
C THR A 268 4.07 -6.82 -8.55
N ASP A 269 3.74 -5.72 -9.23
CA ASP A 269 4.12 -5.50 -10.62
C ASP A 269 5.63 -5.24 -10.75
N LEU A 270 6.25 -4.65 -9.72
CA LEU A 270 7.71 -4.49 -9.64
C LEU A 270 8.41 -5.84 -9.55
N VAL A 271 7.98 -6.70 -8.62
CA VAL A 271 8.54 -8.05 -8.46
C VAL A 271 8.29 -8.89 -9.70
N ALA A 272 7.08 -8.82 -10.27
CA ALA A 272 6.72 -9.62 -11.43
C ALA A 272 7.49 -9.23 -12.69
N SER A 273 7.69 -7.93 -12.95
CA SER A 273 8.50 -7.46 -14.08
C SER A 273 9.96 -7.90 -13.93
N THR A 274 10.52 -7.78 -12.72
CA THR A 274 11.89 -8.23 -12.42
C THR A 274 12.07 -9.75 -12.64
N LEU A 275 11.05 -10.52 -12.28
CA LEU A 275 11.02 -11.96 -12.45
C LEU A 275 10.66 -12.42 -13.88
N ASN A 276 10.43 -11.48 -14.81
CA ASN A 276 9.91 -11.74 -16.15
C ASN A 276 8.63 -12.60 -16.17
N LEU A 277 7.76 -12.41 -15.17
CA LEU A 277 6.49 -13.12 -15.08
C LEU A 277 5.53 -12.63 -16.16
N THR A 278 4.81 -13.56 -16.76
CA THR A 278 3.78 -13.24 -17.75
C THR A 278 2.46 -12.91 -17.03
N PRO A 279 1.86 -11.72 -17.26
CA PRO A 279 0.52 -11.44 -16.78
C PRO A 279 -0.47 -12.46 -17.36
N SER A 280 -1.37 -12.97 -16.54
CA SER A 280 -2.35 -13.95 -17.00
C SER A 280 -3.76 -13.64 -16.53
N ARG A 281 -4.66 -13.58 -17.51
CA ARG A 281 -6.10 -13.43 -17.28
C ARG A 281 -6.65 -14.58 -16.44
N ALA A 282 -7.62 -14.28 -15.60
CA ALA A 282 -8.21 -15.25 -14.69
C ALA A 282 -9.01 -16.29 -15.49
N SER A 283 -9.78 -15.83 -16.48
CA SER A 283 -10.54 -16.70 -17.38
C SER A 283 -9.66 -17.70 -18.14
N THR A 284 -8.52 -17.25 -18.68
CA THR A 284 -7.55 -18.11 -19.38
C THR A 284 -6.94 -19.16 -18.46
N ARG A 285 -6.57 -18.79 -17.22
CA ARG A 285 -6.06 -19.75 -16.23
C ARG A 285 -7.10 -20.78 -15.84
N ARG A 286 -8.35 -20.37 -15.66
CA ARG A 286 -9.45 -21.31 -15.38
C ARG A 286 -9.56 -22.36 -16.48
N GLN A 287 -9.59 -21.94 -17.75
CA GLN A 287 -9.67 -22.87 -18.89
C GLN A 287 -8.48 -23.84 -18.93
N ARG A 288 -7.25 -23.36 -18.64
CA ARG A 288 -6.05 -24.21 -18.59
C ARG A 288 -6.16 -25.25 -17.47
N ILE A 289 -6.52 -24.83 -16.27
CA ILE A 289 -6.69 -25.74 -15.11
C ILE A 289 -7.79 -26.77 -15.38
N GLU A 290 -8.92 -26.36 -15.94
CA GLU A 290 -10.01 -27.26 -16.32
C GLU A 290 -9.57 -28.24 -17.41
N ALA A 291 -8.81 -27.79 -18.42
CA ALA A 291 -8.27 -28.64 -19.48
C ALA A 291 -7.23 -29.67 -18.97
N GLU A 292 -6.40 -29.30 -17.99
CA GLU A 292 -5.44 -30.19 -17.34
C GLU A 292 -6.10 -31.19 -16.39
N ALA A 293 -7.27 -30.87 -15.83
CA ALA A 293 -8.03 -31.78 -14.98
C ALA A 293 -8.71 -32.92 -15.78
N ILE A 294 -9.06 -32.69 -17.06
CA ILE A 294 -9.72 -33.67 -17.94
C ILE A 294 -8.87 -34.94 -18.21
N PRO A 295 -7.55 -34.86 -18.52
CA PRO A 295 -6.73 -36.07 -18.73
C PRO A 295 -6.46 -36.89 -17.46
N ALA A 296 -6.67 -36.36 -16.26
CA ALA A 296 -6.52 -37.12 -15.01
C ALA A 296 -7.69 -38.10 -14.76
N VAL A 297 -8.87 -37.83 -15.31
CA VAL A 297 -10.07 -38.68 -15.17
C VAL A 297 -10.09 -39.82 -16.20
N LEU A 298 -9.31 -39.70 -17.29
CA LEU A 298 -9.28 -40.67 -18.40
C LEU A 298 -8.10 -41.67 -18.34
N ARG A 299 -7.34 -41.74 -17.24
CA ARG A 299 -6.44 -42.89 -17.01
C ARG A 299 -7.25 -44.04 -16.40
N PRO A 300 -7.66 -45.07 -17.17
CA PRO A 300 -8.21 -46.27 -16.55
C PRO A 300 -7.14 -46.84 -15.61
N ALA A 301 -7.55 -47.18 -14.39
CA ALA A 301 -6.73 -47.97 -13.48
C ALA A 301 -6.31 -49.23 -14.23
N LEU A 302 -5.01 -49.39 -14.50
CA LEU A 302 -4.48 -50.67 -14.96
C LEU A 302 -4.72 -51.67 -13.83
N PRO A 303 -5.50 -52.75 -14.04
CA PRO A 303 -5.55 -53.82 -13.07
C PRO A 303 -4.18 -54.50 -13.06
N PHE A 304 -3.57 -54.58 -11.87
CA PHE A 304 -2.43 -55.45 -11.61
C PHE A 304 -2.89 -56.91 -11.55
#